data_AF-A0A2A7RIE9-F1
#
_entry.id   AF-A0A2A7RIE9-F1
#
_cell.length_a   1.000
_cell.length_b   1.000
_cell.length_c   1.000
_cell.angle_alpha   90.00
_cell.angle_beta   90.00
_cell.angle_gamma   90.00
#
_symmetry.space_group_name_H-M   'P 1'
#
loop_
_entity.id
_entity.type
_entity.pdbx_description
1 polymer ?
#
loop_
_entity_poly.entity_id
_entity_poly.type
_entity_poly.pdbx_seq_one_letter_code
_entity_poly.pdbx_strand_id
1 'polypeptide(L)'
;MIKETPRNIEELKKKANNKNSWRERLSAVNVLKEYDCKQSKDILARLAINDPVFKVKETAFRAAQALGVTSHGNPIYLGKGKKGNLVKGINKKLEKVRNSLPDDYSFEDFKSEFQKKYPSAYDVYEGTKKDFDGWLKKSEANLPHRK
;
A
#
# COMPACT_ATOMS: atom_id res chain seq x y z
N MET A 1 -20.25 14.51 -10.95
CA MET A 1 -18.80 14.72 -10.80
C MET A 1 -18.50 16.20 -10.77
N ILE A 2 -17.67 16.61 -9.82
CA ILE A 2 -17.32 18.01 -9.55
C ILE A 2 -16.17 18.42 -10.48
N LYS A 3 -16.27 19.56 -11.19
CA LYS A 3 -15.26 19.99 -12.17
C LYS A 3 -14.11 20.81 -11.59
N GLU A 4 -14.26 21.28 -10.36
CA GLU A 4 -13.22 22.03 -9.64
C GLU A 4 -12.14 21.10 -9.06
N THR A 5 -11.01 21.70 -8.68
CA THR A 5 -10.01 21.02 -7.86
C THR A 5 -10.47 21.00 -6.40
N PRO A 6 -10.32 19.86 -5.69
CA PRO A 6 -10.62 19.81 -4.26
C PRO A 6 -9.83 20.88 -3.49
N ARG A 7 -10.48 21.62 -2.59
CA ARG A 7 -9.80 22.65 -1.77
C ARG A 7 -8.62 22.10 -0.97
N ASN A 8 -8.68 20.82 -0.58
CA ASN A 8 -7.63 20.12 0.15
C ASN A 8 -6.73 19.25 -0.75
N ILE A 9 -6.57 19.57 -2.04
CA ILE A 9 -5.79 18.76 -2.98
C ILE A 9 -4.36 18.44 -2.50
N GLU A 10 -3.70 19.36 -1.82
CA GLU A 10 -2.34 19.12 -1.29
C GLU A 10 -2.33 18.07 -0.17
N GLU A 11 -3.38 18.03 0.66
CA GLU A 11 -3.55 16.97 1.66
C GLU A 11 -3.81 15.62 0.98
N LEU A 12 -4.70 15.58 -0.02
CA LEU A 12 -5.00 14.37 -0.78
C LEU A 12 -3.77 13.84 -1.51
N LYS A 13 -2.94 14.73 -2.07
CA LYS A 13 -1.65 14.41 -2.69
C LYS A 13 -0.67 13.82 -1.68
N LYS A 14 -0.59 14.37 -0.45
CA LYS A 14 0.22 13.80 0.63
C LYS A 14 -0.25 12.40 1.00
N LYS A 15 -1.54 12.23 1.27
CA LYS A 15 -2.15 10.92 1.59
C LYS A 15 -1.93 9.90 0.48
N ALA A 16 -2.16 10.28 -0.78
CA ALA A 16 -1.95 9.43 -1.94
C ALA A 16 -0.47 9.06 -2.19
N ASN A 17 0.47 9.82 -1.64
CA ASN A 17 1.92 9.53 -1.72
C ASN A 17 2.46 8.82 -0.48
N ASN A 18 1.66 8.65 0.59
CA ASN A 18 2.09 8.00 1.80
C ASN A 18 2.30 6.49 1.55
N LYS A 19 3.57 6.08 1.41
CA LYS A 19 3.96 4.67 1.19
C LYS A 19 3.80 3.78 2.42
N ASN A 20 3.47 4.37 3.57
CA ASN A 20 3.38 3.69 4.86
C ASN A 20 1.93 3.48 5.31
N SER A 21 0.95 3.93 4.52
CA SER A 21 -0.48 3.77 4.84
C SER A 21 -1.33 3.64 3.58
N TRP A 22 -1.69 2.41 3.22
CA TRP A 22 -2.61 2.09 2.13
C TRP A 22 -4.02 2.55 2.46
N ARG A 23 -4.36 2.67 3.76
CA ARG A 23 -5.61 3.27 4.23
C ARG A 23 -5.69 4.74 3.84
N GLU A 24 -4.61 5.51 4.03
CA GLU A 24 -4.56 6.90 3.58
C GLU A 24 -4.63 7.00 2.06
N ARG A 25 -3.90 6.15 1.33
CA ARG A 25 -3.97 6.13 -0.14
C ARG A 25 -5.38 5.78 -0.62
N LEU A 26 -6.05 4.80 0.00
CA LEU A 26 -7.43 4.43 -0.31
C LEU A 26 -8.42 5.54 0.05
N SER A 27 -8.24 6.20 1.19
CA SER A 27 -9.04 7.35 1.61
C SER A 27 -8.92 8.48 0.58
N ALA A 28 -7.70 8.79 0.12
CA ALA A 28 -7.48 9.79 -0.92
C ALA A 28 -8.19 9.43 -2.23
N VAL A 29 -8.11 8.17 -2.67
CA VAL A 29 -8.84 7.69 -3.86
C VAL A 29 -10.35 7.92 -3.73
N ASN A 30 -10.92 7.62 -2.56
CA ASN A 30 -12.36 7.77 -2.32
C ASN A 30 -12.83 9.22 -2.38
N VAL A 31 -11.97 10.19 -2.06
CA VAL A 31 -12.28 11.61 -2.23
C VAL A 31 -12.05 12.04 -3.68
N LEU A 32 -10.89 11.71 -4.25
CA LEU A 32 -10.48 12.16 -5.58
C LEU A 32 -11.40 11.68 -6.71
N LYS A 33 -12.06 10.53 -6.56
CA LYS A 33 -12.99 9.99 -7.57
C LYS A 33 -14.19 10.90 -7.85
N GLU A 34 -14.54 11.79 -6.91
CA GLU A 34 -15.67 12.72 -7.06
C GLU A 34 -15.31 13.95 -7.92
N TYR A 35 -14.01 14.21 -8.11
CA TYR A 35 -13.49 15.42 -8.75
C TYR A 35 -12.90 15.11 -10.12
N ASP A 36 -13.56 15.59 -11.16
CA ASP A 36 -13.15 15.54 -12.56
C ASP A 36 -12.25 16.73 -12.90
N CYS A 37 -11.05 16.72 -12.31
CA CYS A 37 -9.99 17.68 -12.60
C CYS A 37 -8.67 16.97 -12.92
N LYS A 38 -7.74 17.67 -13.57
CA LYS A 38 -6.45 17.11 -14.00
C LYS A 38 -5.67 16.47 -12.84
N GLN A 39 -5.59 17.15 -11.70
CA GLN A 39 -4.84 16.65 -10.55
C GLN A 39 -5.41 15.33 -9.99
N SER A 40 -6.74 15.22 -9.90
CA SER A 40 -7.39 13.97 -9.48
C SER A 40 -7.11 12.85 -10.46
N LYS A 41 -7.26 13.10 -11.77
CA LYS A 41 -6.97 12.11 -12.82
C LYS A 41 -5.55 11.61 -12.76
N ASP A 42 -4.58 12.51 -12.63
CA ASP A 42 -3.15 12.17 -12.57
C ASP A 42 -2.83 11.31 -11.35
N ILE A 43 -3.38 11.65 -10.18
CA ILE A 43 -3.17 10.87 -8.95
C ILE A 43 -3.81 9.48 -9.06
N LEU A 44 -5.05 9.41 -9.56
CA LEU A 44 -5.77 8.14 -9.73
C LEU A 44 -5.07 7.23 -10.75
N ALA A 45 -4.62 7.78 -11.88
CA ALA A 45 -3.83 7.04 -12.88
C ALA A 45 -2.58 6.42 -12.24
N ARG A 46 -1.80 7.23 -11.51
CA ARG A 46 -0.57 6.78 -10.86
C ARG A 46 -0.83 5.64 -9.88
N LEU A 47 -1.86 5.75 -9.03
CA LEU A 47 -2.22 4.72 -8.05
C LEU A 47 -2.75 3.45 -8.74
N ALA A 48 -3.59 3.60 -9.77
CA ALA A 48 -4.11 2.48 -10.56
C ALA A 48 -3.00 1.67 -11.25
N ILE A 49 -1.89 2.31 -11.62
CA ILE A 49 -0.77 1.65 -12.31
C ILE A 49 0.22 1.07 -11.29
N ASN A 50 0.57 1.84 -10.25
CA ASN A 50 1.78 1.59 -9.46
C ASN A 50 1.55 1.17 -8.01
N ASP A 51 0.33 1.27 -7.46
CA ASP A 51 0.14 0.96 -6.04
C ASP A 51 0.51 -0.51 -5.74
N PRO A 52 1.32 -0.78 -4.70
CA PRO A 52 1.70 -2.14 -4.35
C PRO A 52 0.56 -2.94 -3.70
N VAL A 53 -0.46 -2.26 -3.15
CA VAL A 53 -1.63 -2.88 -2.53
C VAL A 53 -2.76 -2.96 -3.54
N PHE A 54 -3.13 -4.19 -3.91
CA PHE A 54 -4.10 -4.44 -4.99
C PHE A 54 -5.46 -3.78 -4.74
N LYS A 55 -5.92 -3.71 -3.48
CA LYS A 55 -7.18 -3.04 -3.13
C LYS A 55 -7.17 -1.54 -3.48
N VAL A 56 -6.06 -0.85 -3.21
CA VAL A 56 -5.90 0.57 -3.59
C VAL A 56 -5.84 0.68 -5.11
N LYS A 57 -5.06 -0.20 -5.74
CA LYS A 57 -4.89 -0.26 -7.20
C LYS A 57 -6.23 -0.42 -7.93
N GLU A 58 -7.02 -1.39 -7.52
CA GLU A 58 -8.34 -1.68 -8.10
C GLU A 58 -9.31 -0.52 -7.90
N THR A 59 -9.35 0.06 -6.69
CA THR A 59 -10.25 1.19 -6.40
C THR A 59 -9.87 2.42 -7.24
N ALA A 60 -8.58 2.73 -7.33
CA ALA A 60 -8.08 3.83 -8.14
C ALA A 60 -8.33 3.59 -9.64
N PHE A 61 -8.18 2.35 -10.11
CA PHE A 61 -8.47 1.96 -11.48
C PHE A 61 -9.93 2.19 -11.85
N ARG A 62 -10.87 1.72 -11.03
CA ARG A 62 -12.31 1.92 -11.27
C ARG A 62 -12.68 3.41 -11.29
N ALA A 63 -12.12 4.18 -10.35
CA ALA A 63 -12.32 5.64 -10.31
C ALA A 63 -11.77 6.33 -11.56
N ALA A 64 -10.57 5.95 -12.00
CA ALA A 64 -9.93 6.48 -13.19
C ALA A 64 -10.70 6.12 -14.48
N GLN A 65 -11.26 4.90 -14.57
CA GLN A 65 -12.14 4.51 -15.68
C GLN A 65 -13.41 5.38 -15.73
N ALA A 66 -14.06 5.59 -14.58
CA ALA A 66 -15.26 6.44 -14.50
C ALA A 66 -14.99 7.89 -14.93
N LEU A 67 -13.74 8.35 -14.78
CA LEU A 67 -13.29 9.69 -15.16
C LEU A 67 -12.70 9.77 -16.58
N GLY A 68 -12.73 8.69 -17.35
CA GLY A 68 -12.18 8.63 -18.71
C GLY A 68 -10.67 8.84 -18.77
N VAL A 69 -9.93 8.40 -17.74
CA VAL A 69 -8.48 8.61 -17.64
C VAL A 69 -7.74 7.69 -18.61
N THR A 70 -6.84 8.30 -19.39
CA THR A 70 -5.88 7.62 -20.27
C THR A 70 -4.45 7.84 -19.79
N SER A 71 -3.55 6.91 -20.08
CA SER A 71 -2.09 7.07 -19.88
C SER A 71 -1.39 7.00 -21.23
N HIS A 72 -0.64 8.05 -21.58
CA HIS A 72 0.04 8.16 -22.88
C HIS A 72 -0.90 7.92 -24.08
N GLY A 73 -2.12 8.46 -24.02
CA GLY A 73 -3.13 8.31 -25.07
C GLY A 73 -3.83 6.94 -25.11
N ASN A 74 -3.45 5.99 -24.25
CA ASN A 74 -4.03 4.65 -24.19
C ASN A 74 -4.94 4.48 -22.96
N PRO A 75 -5.97 3.62 -23.03
CA PRO A 75 -6.71 3.20 -21.84
C PRO A 75 -5.76 2.61 -20.79
N ILE A 76 -6.02 2.91 -19.52
CA ILE A 76 -5.35 2.23 -18.41
C ILE A 76 -5.91 0.80 -18.27
N TYR A 77 -5.08 -0.14 -17.82
CA TYR A 77 -5.46 -1.53 -17.58
C TYR A 77 -5.11 -1.97 -16.15
N LEU A 78 -6.01 -2.74 -15.53
CA LEU A 78 -5.77 -3.31 -14.21
C LEU A 78 -4.90 -4.56 -14.31
N GLY A 79 -3.62 -4.43 -13.96
CA GLY A 79 -2.72 -5.57 -13.86
C GLY A 79 -3.08 -6.50 -12.70
N LYS A 80 -2.72 -7.80 -12.79
CA LYS A 80 -2.96 -8.79 -11.73
C LYS A 80 -2.22 -8.44 -10.43
N GLY A 81 -2.81 -8.76 -9.28
CA GLY A 81 -2.15 -8.65 -7.98
C GLY A 81 -0.93 -9.57 -7.88
N LYS A 82 0.15 -9.07 -7.26
CA LYS A 82 1.35 -9.88 -7.02
C LYS A 82 1.05 -11.03 -6.07
N LYS A 83 1.57 -12.22 -6.38
CA LYS A 83 1.51 -13.42 -5.52
C LYS A 83 2.89 -13.69 -4.91
N GLY A 84 2.93 -14.44 -3.80
CA GLY A 84 4.17 -14.82 -3.13
C GLY A 84 4.83 -13.64 -2.38
N ASN A 85 6.12 -13.42 -2.65
CA ASN A 85 6.91 -12.36 -2.03
C ASN A 85 6.53 -10.98 -2.59
N LEU A 86 5.74 -10.24 -1.81
CA LEU A 86 5.23 -8.92 -2.19
C LEU A 86 6.32 -7.84 -2.16
N VAL A 87 7.29 -8.01 -1.28
CA VAL A 87 8.42 -7.10 -1.07
C VAL A 87 9.72 -7.88 -1.19
N LYS A 88 10.64 -7.38 -2.02
CA LYS A 88 11.97 -7.96 -2.20
C LYS A 88 12.70 -8.05 -0.86
N GLY A 89 13.24 -9.24 -0.54
CA GLY A 89 14.04 -9.48 0.65
C GLY A 89 13.26 -9.42 1.97
N ILE A 90 11.96 -9.74 1.96
CA ILE A 90 11.13 -9.71 3.17
C ILE A 90 11.71 -10.54 4.32
N ASN A 91 12.18 -11.76 4.08
CA ASN A 91 12.74 -12.61 5.15
C ASN A 91 13.93 -11.96 5.86
N LYS A 92 14.86 -11.38 5.09
CA LYS A 92 16.01 -10.63 5.64
C LYS A 92 15.58 -9.40 6.46
N LYS A 93 14.46 -8.76 6.10
CA LYS A 93 13.91 -7.65 6.89
C LYS A 93 13.34 -8.15 8.21
N LEU A 94 12.55 -9.23 8.17
CA LEU A 94 11.98 -9.85 9.37
C LEU A 94 13.06 -10.39 10.32
N GLU A 95 14.14 -10.99 9.79
CA GLU A 95 15.33 -11.36 10.58
C GLU A 95 15.91 -10.15 11.33
N LYS A 96 16.06 -9.01 10.66
CA LYS A 96 16.57 -7.77 11.28
C LYS A 96 15.63 -7.19 12.34
N VAL A 97 14.32 -7.37 12.18
CA VAL A 97 13.32 -6.99 13.20
C VAL A 97 13.53 -7.86 14.44
N ARG A 98 13.47 -9.18 14.28
CA ARG A 98 13.66 -10.14 15.37
C ARG A 98 14.96 -9.89 16.12
N ASN A 99 16.07 -9.78 15.38
CA ASN A 99 17.39 -9.65 15.98
C ASN A 99 17.59 -8.31 16.71
N SER A 100 16.68 -7.33 16.54
CA SER A 100 16.72 -6.06 17.29
C SER A 100 15.87 -6.05 18.55
N LEU A 101 15.14 -7.13 18.83
CA LEU A 101 14.34 -7.29 20.03
C LEU A 101 15.11 -8.08 21.09
N PRO A 102 14.76 -7.94 22.38
CA PRO A 102 15.28 -8.82 23.44
C PRO A 102 14.84 -10.27 23.19
N ASP A 103 15.41 -11.25 23.91
CA ASP A 103 15.10 -12.68 23.68
C ASP A 103 13.69 -13.09 24.10
N ASP A 104 13.08 -12.37 25.05
CA ASP A 104 11.76 -12.62 25.64
C ASP A 104 10.65 -11.75 25.02
N TYR A 105 10.87 -11.21 23.82
CA TYR A 105 9.90 -10.39 23.10
C TYR A 105 8.59 -11.15 22.79
N SER A 106 7.48 -10.41 22.81
CA SER A 106 6.18 -10.92 22.39
C SER A 106 5.97 -10.77 20.89
N PHE A 107 4.97 -11.48 20.34
CA PHE A 107 4.56 -11.29 18.94
C PHE A 107 4.13 -9.84 18.65
N GLU A 108 3.52 -9.14 19.61
CA GLU A 108 3.13 -7.74 19.43
C GLU A 108 4.36 -6.82 19.35
N ASP A 109 5.43 -7.11 20.10
CA ASP A 109 6.71 -6.40 19.96
C ASP A 109 7.31 -6.61 18.57
N PHE A 110 7.25 -7.84 18.06
CA PHE A 110 7.71 -8.16 16.70
C PHE A 110 6.91 -7.42 15.62
N LYS A 111 5.59 -7.43 15.73
CA LYS A 111 4.68 -6.73 14.82
C LYS A 111 4.90 -5.22 14.85
N SER A 112 4.99 -4.64 16.05
CA SER A 112 5.26 -3.21 16.26
C SER A 112 6.62 -2.81 15.70
N GLU A 113 7.67 -3.57 15.99
CA GLU A 113 9.01 -3.26 15.49
C GLU A 113 9.13 -3.48 13.98
N PHE A 114 8.37 -4.41 13.39
CA PHE A 114 8.25 -4.56 11.94
C PHE A 114 7.59 -3.32 11.31
N GLN A 115 6.51 -2.82 11.89
CA GLN A 115 5.85 -1.60 11.45
C GLN A 115 6.79 -0.39 11.53
N LYS A 116 7.55 -0.28 12.62
CA LYS A 116 8.47 0.84 12.87
C LYS A 116 9.69 0.82 11.93
N LYS A 117 10.35 -0.32 11.77
CA LYS A 117 11.58 -0.43 10.95
C LYS A 117 11.31 -0.49 9.46
N TYR A 118 10.22 -1.13 9.06
CA TYR A 118 9.89 -1.35 7.67
C TYR A 118 8.44 -0.98 7.35
N PRO A 119 8.02 0.28 7.61
CA PRO A 119 6.63 0.69 7.54
C PRO A 119 6.03 0.47 6.14
N SER A 120 6.77 0.74 5.07
CA SER A 120 6.27 0.47 3.72
C SER A 120 6.16 -1.01 3.38
N ALA A 121 6.95 -1.88 4.01
CA ALA A 121 6.78 -3.33 3.83
C ALA A 121 5.59 -3.85 4.63
N TYR A 122 5.48 -3.39 5.89
CA TYR A 122 4.32 -3.65 6.75
C TYR A 122 3.02 -3.28 6.02
N ASP A 123 2.96 -2.05 5.49
CA ASP A 123 1.84 -1.51 4.72
C ASP A 123 1.39 -2.45 3.59
N VAL A 124 2.34 -2.94 2.79
CA VAL A 124 2.04 -3.81 1.65
C VAL A 124 1.47 -5.15 2.10
N TYR A 125 2.06 -5.76 3.13
CA TYR A 125 1.58 -7.05 3.62
C TYR A 125 0.24 -6.93 4.34
N GLU A 126 0.07 -5.92 5.18
CA GLU A 126 -1.17 -5.69 5.93
C GLU A 126 -2.34 -5.33 5.01
N GLY A 127 -2.09 -4.56 3.93
CA GLY A 127 -3.10 -4.27 2.91
C GLY A 127 -3.40 -5.41 1.92
N THR A 128 -2.58 -6.47 1.88
CA THR A 128 -2.70 -7.55 0.89
C THR A 128 -3.07 -8.90 1.49
N LYS A 129 -2.60 -9.23 2.69
CA LYS A 129 -2.87 -10.51 3.35
C LYS A 129 -4.25 -10.45 4.01
N LYS A 130 -5.10 -11.44 3.72
CA LYS A 130 -6.40 -11.60 4.39
C LYS A 130 -6.24 -11.81 5.90
N ASP A 131 -5.25 -12.61 6.28
CA ASP A 131 -4.83 -12.85 7.66
C ASP A 131 -3.37 -12.41 7.80
N PHE A 132 -3.18 -11.13 8.08
CA PHE A 132 -1.85 -10.53 8.22
C PHE A 132 -1.11 -11.10 9.43
N ASP A 133 -1.78 -11.20 10.58
CA ASP A 133 -1.17 -11.67 11.82
C ASP A 133 -0.77 -13.14 11.73
N GLY A 134 -1.63 -14.01 11.19
CA GLY A 134 -1.29 -15.41 10.95
C GLY A 134 -0.17 -15.58 9.91
N TRP A 135 -0.11 -14.73 8.89
CA TRP A 135 1.04 -14.71 7.97
C TRP A 135 2.33 -14.28 8.66
N LEU A 136 2.27 -13.25 9.51
CA LEU A 136 3.44 -12.71 10.20
C LEU A 136 4.00 -13.71 11.20
N LYS A 137 3.14 -14.33 12.04
CA LYS A 137 3.51 -15.41 12.96
C LYS A 137 4.20 -16.57 12.25
N LYS A 138 3.63 -17.02 11.12
CA LYS A 138 4.25 -18.08 10.31
C LYS A 138 5.58 -17.64 9.72
N SER A 139 5.70 -16.39 9.30
CA SER A 139 6.94 -15.88 8.71
C SER A 139 8.05 -15.78 9.74
N GLU A 140 7.71 -15.32 10.95
CA GLU A 140 8.58 -15.26 12.14
C GLU A 140 9.08 -16.64 12.57
N ALA A 141 8.16 -17.61 12.71
CA ALA A 141 8.51 -18.99 13.09
C ALA A 141 9.43 -19.70 12.08
N ASN A 142 9.37 -19.30 10.81
CA ASN A 142 10.19 -19.85 9.73
C ASN A 142 11.52 -19.09 9.54
N LEU A 143 11.84 -18.09 10.36
CA LEU A 143 13.12 -17.39 10.28
C LEU A 143 14.24 -18.32 10.75
N PRO A 144 15.44 -18.27 10.13
CA PRO A 144 16.59 -19.06 10.56
C PRO A 144 16.93 -18.77 12.02
N HIS A 145 17.50 -19.73 12.75
CA HIS A 145 17.88 -19.52 14.16
C HIS A 145 18.70 -18.24 14.36
N ARG A 146 18.47 -17.57 15.48
CA ARG A 146 19.27 -16.42 15.90
C ARG A 146 20.72 -16.91 16.02
N LYS A 147 21.64 -16.20 15.35
CA LYS A 147 23.07 -16.45 15.48
C LYS A 147 23.60 -15.83 16.74
#